data_AF-A0AA43S6C7-F1
#
_entry.id   AF-A0AA43S6C7-F1
#
_cell.length_a   1.000
_cell.length_b   1.000
_cell.length_c   1.000
_cell.angle_alpha   90.00
_cell.angle_beta   90.00
_cell.angle_gamma   90.00
#
_symmetry.space_group_name_H-M   'P 1'
#
loop_
_entity.id
_entity.type
_entity.pdbx_description
1 polymer ?
#
loop_
_entity_poly.entity_id
_entity_poly.type
_entity_poly.pdbx_seq_one_letter_code
_entity_poly.pdbx_strand_id
1 'polypeptide(L)'
;MDPSAFYKGEFGSSFVDCQIIPGDPPPLFAAHKQAQVPFIIGTNSWDSSFLVPGQPPVYVLLKKLHEDPKTIAKLYAKVKDRCILSSDIQGDMIYRASTKMLAGSMKGIAPAYAYYFDYLSKNIRVSHPGAAHTFEIPYVFGSLALMPQTPSQPESGADQCGLIAHATADLKKGIWSTYWYPSMGKNSPQDQAMSEKLLKAGRHLQKLVIPVWMDKLIGQSTI
;
A
#
# COMPACT_ATOMS: atom_id res chain seq x y z
N MET A 1 19.41 -16.00 -7.18
CA MET A 1 20.07 -14.68 -7.02
C MET A 1 21.56 -14.89 -7.13
N ASP A 2 22.27 -13.99 -7.79
CA ASP A 2 23.74 -14.02 -7.88
C ASP A 2 24.35 -13.45 -6.58
N PRO A 3 25.14 -14.24 -5.81
CA PRO A 3 25.82 -13.75 -4.60
C PRO A 3 26.75 -12.57 -4.85
N SER A 4 27.24 -12.37 -6.09
CA SER A 4 28.16 -11.28 -6.43
C SER A 4 27.50 -9.89 -6.30
N ALA A 5 26.19 -9.80 -6.48
CA ALA A 5 25.42 -8.56 -6.32
C ALA A 5 25.41 -8.06 -4.86
N PHE A 6 25.46 -8.98 -3.89
CA PHE A 6 25.53 -8.64 -2.47
C PHE A 6 26.86 -7.95 -2.13
N TYR A 7 27.99 -8.53 -2.59
CA TYR A 7 29.32 -7.97 -2.35
C TYR A 7 29.57 -6.63 -3.05
N LYS A 8 28.81 -6.34 -4.11
CA LYS A 8 28.84 -5.04 -4.81
C LYS A 8 27.96 -3.98 -4.14
N GLY A 9 27.26 -4.30 -3.06
CA GLY A 9 26.32 -3.39 -2.40
C GLY A 9 25.04 -3.14 -3.21
N GLU A 10 24.76 -3.97 -4.21
CA GLU A 10 23.56 -3.84 -5.07
C GLU A 10 22.31 -4.43 -4.40
N PHE A 11 22.45 -5.01 -3.20
CA PHE A 11 21.35 -5.58 -2.43
C PHE A 11 20.82 -4.60 -1.38
N GLY A 12 19.71 -3.91 -1.70
CA GLY A 12 19.07 -2.91 -0.83
C GLY A 12 17.81 -3.39 -0.10
N SER A 13 17.61 -4.70 0.08
CA SER A 13 16.38 -5.25 0.69
C SER A 13 16.67 -6.16 1.89
N SER A 14 15.61 -6.63 2.55
CA SER A 14 15.72 -7.65 3.61
C SER A 14 16.08 -9.02 3.03
N PHE A 15 16.76 -9.85 3.82
CA PHE A 15 17.09 -11.24 3.46
C PHE A 15 17.03 -12.15 4.69
N VAL A 16 16.91 -13.46 4.45
CA VAL A 16 16.94 -14.48 5.51
C VAL A 16 18.37 -14.64 6.01
N ASP A 17 18.65 -14.13 7.21
CA ASP A 17 19.97 -14.19 7.85
C ASP A 17 20.06 -15.31 8.90
N CYS A 18 18.96 -16.06 9.09
CA CYS A 18 18.82 -17.12 10.09
C CYS A 18 18.96 -16.65 11.55
N GLN A 19 18.94 -15.34 11.81
CA GLN A 19 19.06 -14.74 13.14
C GLN A 19 17.92 -13.76 13.43
N ILE A 20 17.86 -12.64 12.70
CA ILE A 20 16.82 -11.61 12.82
C ILE A 20 15.62 -11.97 11.94
N ILE A 21 15.88 -12.40 10.71
CA ILE A 21 14.90 -12.90 9.76
C ILE A 21 15.16 -14.41 9.60
N PRO A 22 14.54 -15.26 10.44
CA PRO A 22 14.85 -16.69 10.48
C PRO A 22 14.32 -17.47 9.28
N GLY A 23 13.50 -16.85 8.43
CA GLY A 23 12.92 -17.46 7.24
C GLY A 23 11.95 -16.51 6.55
N ASP A 24 11.34 -17.00 5.47
CA ASP A 24 10.36 -16.22 4.71
C ASP A 24 9.12 -15.92 5.55
N PRO A 25 8.63 -14.65 5.59
CA PRO A 25 7.48 -14.31 6.41
C PRO A 25 6.19 -15.09 6.09
N PRO A 26 5.76 -15.31 4.82
CA PRO A 26 4.49 -15.98 4.57
C PRO A 26 4.41 -17.42 5.12
N PRO A 27 5.42 -18.31 4.92
CA PRO A 27 5.45 -19.62 5.57
C PRO A 27 5.47 -19.55 7.10
N LEU A 28 6.22 -18.60 7.68
CA LEU A 28 6.29 -18.43 9.14
C LEU A 28 4.94 -18.00 9.72
N PHE A 29 4.23 -17.08 9.07
CA PHE A 29 2.89 -16.68 9.46
C PHE A 29 1.88 -17.82 9.36
N ALA A 30 1.93 -18.60 8.27
CA ALA A 30 1.08 -19.78 8.08
C ALA A 30 1.34 -20.87 9.13
N ALA A 31 2.58 -20.95 9.64
CA ALA A 31 2.98 -21.86 10.72
C ALA A 31 2.77 -21.26 12.13
N HIS A 32 2.12 -20.10 12.25
CA HIS A 32 1.85 -19.43 13.53
C HIS A 32 3.11 -19.05 14.34
N LYS A 33 4.22 -18.76 13.65
CA LYS A 33 5.51 -18.39 14.27
C LYS A 33 5.71 -16.88 14.47
N GLN A 34 4.72 -16.07 14.11
CA GLN A 34 4.69 -14.63 14.36
C GLN A 34 4.31 -14.32 15.82
N ALA A 35 4.61 -13.09 16.27
CA ALA A 35 4.17 -12.61 17.57
C ALA A 35 2.63 -12.58 17.68
N GLN A 36 2.10 -12.95 18.85
CA GLN A 36 0.66 -13.03 19.11
C GLN A 36 0.09 -11.67 19.56
N VAL A 37 0.18 -10.67 18.70
CA VAL A 37 -0.30 -9.30 18.99
C VAL A 37 -1.37 -8.88 17.99
N PRO A 38 -2.26 -7.94 18.35
CA PRO A 38 -3.19 -7.35 17.39
C PRO A 38 -2.45 -6.82 16.16
N PHE A 39 -2.99 -7.11 14.99
CA PHE A 39 -2.33 -6.86 13.70
C PHE A 39 -3.24 -6.05 12.79
N ILE A 40 -2.69 -5.02 12.13
CA ILE A 40 -3.36 -4.30 11.05
C ILE A 40 -2.47 -4.25 9.83
N ILE A 41 -3.05 -4.50 8.67
CA ILE A 41 -2.38 -4.44 7.37
C ILE A 41 -3.38 -3.97 6.32
N GLY A 42 -2.92 -3.44 5.19
CA GLY A 42 -3.82 -3.05 4.12
C GLY A 42 -3.10 -2.62 2.87
N THR A 43 -3.91 -2.24 1.89
CA THR A 43 -3.46 -1.79 0.57
C THR A 43 -4.32 -0.64 0.07
N ASN A 44 -3.78 0.14 -0.85
CA ASN A 44 -4.53 1.12 -1.60
C ASN A 44 -5.15 0.51 -2.85
N SER A 45 -6.21 1.12 -3.38
CA SER A 45 -6.94 0.57 -4.52
C SER A 45 -6.10 0.52 -5.80
N TRP A 46 -5.12 1.41 -5.93
CA TRP A 46 -4.12 1.44 -6.99
C TRP A 46 -2.69 1.52 -6.42
N ASP A 47 -2.39 0.67 -5.43
CA ASP A 47 -1.04 0.52 -4.86
C ASP A 47 0.03 0.17 -5.92
N SER A 48 -0.39 -0.48 -7.00
CA SER A 48 0.48 -0.80 -8.14
C SER A 48 0.95 0.40 -8.95
N SER A 49 0.40 1.60 -8.71
CA SER A 49 0.85 2.86 -9.34
C SER A 49 2.37 2.99 -9.37
N PHE A 50 3.06 2.69 -8.27
CA PHE A 50 4.52 2.76 -8.18
C PHE A 50 5.24 1.84 -9.19
N LEU A 51 4.60 0.77 -9.63
CA LEU A 51 5.16 -0.20 -10.59
C LEU A 51 4.95 0.23 -12.04
N VAL A 52 4.02 1.15 -12.31
CA VAL A 52 3.63 1.54 -13.69
C VAL A 52 4.80 2.08 -14.53
N PRO A 53 5.68 2.96 -14.02
CA PRO A 53 6.79 3.49 -14.83
C PRO A 53 7.77 2.43 -15.34
N GLY A 54 7.90 1.31 -14.63
CA GLY A 54 8.82 0.21 -14.93
C GLY A 54 8.15 -1.11 -15.28
N GLN A 55 6.82 -1.13 -15.45
CA GLN A 55 6.09 -2.38 -15.68
C GLN A 55 6.50 -3.01 -17.02
N PRO A 56 6.73 -4.33 -17.06
CA PRO A 56 6.95 -5.03 -18.33
C PRO A 56 5.64 -5.09 -19.14
N PRO A 57 5.71 -5.33 -20.46
CA PRO A 57 4.53 -5.70 -21.22
C PRO A 57 3.84 -6.92 -20.61
N VAL A 58 2.50 -6.93 -20.60
CA VAL A 58 1.71 -7.99 -19.94
C VAL A 58 2.13 -9.39 -20.40
N TYR A 59 2.33 -9.61 -21.71
CA TYR A 59 2.73 -10.93 -22.21
C TYR A 59 4.11 -11.40 -21.68
N VAL A 60 5.05 -10.47 -21.44
CA VAL A 60 6.36 -10.77 -20.85
C VAL A 60 6.18 -11.17 -19.38
N LEU A 61 5.34 -10.43 -18.65
CA LEU A 61 4.99 -10.77 -17.26
C LEU A 61 4.37 -12.16 -17.18
N LEU A 62 3.33 -12.44 -17.97
CA LEU A 62 2.62 -13.73 -17.91
C LEU A 62 3.52 -14.91 -18.28
N LYS A 63 4.39 -14.74 -19.27
CA LYS A 63 5.39 -15.77 -19.60
C LYS A 63 6.34 -16.04 -18.43
N LYS A 64 6.77 -14.99 -17.72
CA LYS A 64 7.65 -15.12 -16.53
C LYS A 64 6.93 -15.79 -15.36
N LEU A 65 5.63 -15.53 -15.20
CA LEU A 65 4.81 -16.12 -14.14
C LEU A 65 4.30 -17.52 -14.48
N HIS A 66 4.50 -17.99 -15.72
CA HIS A 66 3.92 -19.23 -16.23
C HIS A 66 2.37 -19.25 -16.16
N GLU A 67 1.75 -18.09 -16.31
CA GLU A 67 0.29 -17.92 -16.23
C GLU A 67 -0.38 -17.97 -17.60
N ASP A 68 -1.59 -18.52 -17.66
CA ASP A 68 -2.39 -18.57 -18.89
C ASP A 68 -3.03 -17.20 -19.20
N PRO A 69 -2.75 -16.60 -20.38
CA PRO A 69 -3.34 -15.33 -20.77
C PRO A 69 -4.87 -15.30 -20.77
N LYS A 70 -5.55 -16.42 -21.10
CA LYS A 70 -7.02 -16.45 -21.10
C LYS A 70 -7.59 -16.35 -19.69
N THR A 71 -6.95 -17.04 -18.74
CA THR A 71 -7.30 -16.97 -17.31
C THR A 71 -7.11 -15.55 -16.78
N ILE A 72 -5.97 -14.92 -17.06
CA ILE A 72 -5.71 -13.53 -16.65
C ILE A 72 -6.71 -12.56 -17.28
N ALA A 73 -7.01 -12.71 -18.58
CA ALA A 73 -7.99 -11.85 -19.24
C ALA A 73 -9.38 -11.95 -18.58
N LYS A 74 -9.77 -13.13 -18.09
CA LYS A 74 -11.03 -13.35 -17.35
C LYS A 74 -11.00 -12.71 -15.97
N LEU A 75 -9.92 -12.90 -15.21
CA LEU A 75 -9.77 -12.37 -13.85
C LEU A 75 -9.74 -10.83 -13.84
N TYR A 76 -9.04 -10.23 -14.80
CA TYR A 76 -8.88 -8.78 -14.93
C TYR A 76 -9.79 -8.17 -16.01
N ALA A 77 -10.95 -8.80 -16.28
CA ALA A 77 -11.90 -8.31 -17.28
C ALA A 77 -12.49 -6.93 -16.93
N LYS A 78 -12.54 -6.60 -15.62
CA LYS A 78 -13.08 -5.34 -15.11
C LYS A 78 -12.07 -4.20 -15.05
N VAL A 79 -10.78 -4.46 -15.33
CA VAL A 79 -9.77 -3.39 -15.42
C VAL A 79 -10.03 -2.59 -16.69
N LYS A 80 -10.59 -1.39 -16.53
CA LYS A 80 -10.93 -0.47 -17.61
C LYS A 80 -9.67 0.00 -18.34
N ASP A 81 -8.69 0.49 -17.57
CA ASP A 81 -7.49 1.12 -18.09
C ASP A 81 -6.42 0.06 -18.38
N ARG A 82 -6.41 -0.45 -19.62
CA ARG A 82 -5.49 -1.54 -20.02
C ARG A 82 -4.01 -1.19 -19.86
N CYS A 83 -3.66 0.10 -19.86
CA CYS A 83 -2.29 0.57 -19.62
C CYS A 83 -1.75 0.22 -18.22
N ILE A 84 -2.60 -0.03 -17.22
CA ILE A 84 -2.15 -0.42 -15.88
C ILE A 84 -2.22 -1.92 -15.64
N LEU A 85 -2.70 -2.73 -16.59
CA LEU A 85 -2.97 -4.16 -16.37
C LEU A 85 -1.74 -4.93 -15.86
N SER A 86 -0.55 -4.69 -16.42
CA SER A 86 0.68 -5.36 -15.96
C SER A 86 1.01 -4.99 -14.52
N SER A 87 0.91 -3.71 -14.17
CA SER A 87 1.11 -3.24 -12.79
C SER A 87 0.07 -3.82 -11.85
N ASP A 88 -1.20 -3.91 -12.25
CA ASP A 88 -2.29 -4.34 -11.38
C ASP A 88 -2.20 -5.84 -11.06
N ILE A 89 -1.78 -6.66 -12.04
CA ILE A 89 -1.42 -8.07 -11.81
C ILE A 89 -0.28 -8.18 -10.79
N GLN A 90 0.78 -7.39 -10.95
CA GLN A 90 1.88 -7.35 -9.98
C GLN A 90 1.42 -6.82 -8.61
N GLY A 91 0.49 -5.87 -8.59
CA GLY A 91 -0.05 -5.31 -7.36
C GLY A 91 -0.81 -6.33 -6.52
N ASP A 92 -1.55 -7.23 -7.18
CA ASP A 92 -2.15 -8.37 -6.49
C ASP A 92 -1.09 -9.28 -5.89
N MET A 93 -0.02 -9.58 -6.63
CA MET A 93 1.05 -10.45 -6.14
C MET A 93 1.85 -9.85 -4.98
N ILE A 94 2.20 -8.57 -5.07
CA ILE A 94 3.14 -7.92 -4.15
C ILE A 94 2.40 -7.37 -2.92
N TYR A 95 1.22 -6.77 -3.10
CA TYR A 95 0.51 -6.06 -2.04
C TYR A 95 -0.75 -6.81 -1.57
N ARG A 96 -1.71 -7.06 -2.47
CA ARG A 96 -3.07 -7.49 -2.07
C ARG A 96 -3.12 -8.93 -1.57
N ALA A 97 -2.40 -9.84 -2.23
CA ALA A 97 -2.27 -11.23 -1.81
C ALA A 97 -1.58 -11.33 -0.44
N SER A 98 -0.46 -10.63 -0.26
CA SER A 98 0.27 -10.55 1.00
C SER A 98 -0.63 -10.08 2.14
N THR A 99 -1.39 -9.00 1.93
CA THR A 99 -2.37 -8.48 2.91
C THR A 99 -3.38 -9.54 3.33
N LYS A 100 -4.01 -10.20 2.35
CA LYS A 100 -5.01 -11.25 2.61
C LYS A 100 -4.40 -12.45 3.33
N MET A 101 -3.23 -12.91 2.90
CA MET A 101 -2.56 -14.08 3.45
C MET A 101 -2.11 -13.83 4.90
N LEU A 102 -1.43 -12.71 5.16
CA LEU A 102 -0.91 -12.41 6.50
C LEU A 102 -2.04 -12.13 7.48
N ALA A 103 -3.05 -11.34 7.10
CA ALA A 103 -4.22 -11.12 7.96
C ALA A 103 -4.98 -12.43 8.24
N GLY A 104 -5.16 -13.28 7.23
CA GLY A 104 -5.80 -14.58 7.37
C GLY A 104 -5.04 -15.53 8.31
N SER A 105 -3.72 -15.48 8.30
CA SER A 105 -2.85 -16.33 9.12
C SER A 105 -2.89 -15.99 10.63
N MET A 106 -3.49 -14.86 10.99
CA MET A 106 -3.72 -14.47 12.39
C MET A 106 -4.98 -15.09 12.99
N LYS A 107 -5.84 -15.74 12.18
CA LYS A 107 -7.07 -16.37 12.66
C LYS A 107 -6.76 -17.38 13.77
N GLY A 108 -7.35 -17.18 14.94
CA GLY A 108 -7.12 -18.04 16.12
C GLY A 108 -5.84 -17.75 16.89
N ILE A 109 -5.04 -16.75 16.47
CA ILE A 109 -3.80 -16.32 17.13
C ILE A 109 -4.00 -14.99 17.84
N ALA A 110 -4.41 -13.95 17.12
CA ALA A 110 -4.74 -12.64 17.66
C ALA A 110 -5.69 -11.88 16.70
N PRO A 111 -6.37 -10.81 17.15
CA PRO A 111 -7.20 -10.01 16.26
C PRO A 111 -6.38 -9.43 15.10
N ALA A 112 -6.87 -9.60 13.86
CA ALA A 112 -6.28 -9.01 12.67
C ALA A 112 -7.29 -8.20 11.88
N TYR A 113 -6.84 -7.07 11.37
CA TYR A 113 -7.64 -6.12 10.60
C TYR A 113 -6.98 -5.90 9.25
N ALA A 114 -7.73 -6.12 8.17
CA ALA A 114 -7.32 -5.76 6.82
C ALA A 114 -8.08 -4.51 6.37
N TYR A 115 -7.39 -3.52 5.81
CA TYR A 115 -8.03 -2.36 5.18
C TYR A 115 -7.78 -2.31 3.67
N TYR A 116 -8.71 -1.68 2.97
CA TYR A 116 -8.60 -1.36 1.55
C TYR A 116 -8.92 0.13 1.37
N PHE A 117 -7.89 0.93 1.06
CA PHE A 117 -8.02 2.38 0.96
C PHE A 117 -8.29 2.77 -0.50
N ASP A 118 -9.51 3.25 -0.77
CA ASP A 118 -9.96 3.65 -2.11
C ASP A 118 -10.47 5.10 -2.12
N TYR A 119 -10.03 5.91 -1.16
CA TYR A 119 -10.42 7.31 -1.10
C TYR A 119 -9.46 8.20 -1.89
N LEU A 120 -10.03 9.15 -2.61
CA LEU A 120 -9.34 10.21 -3.33
C LEU A 120 -10.14 11.48 -3.15
N SER A 121 -9.45 12.62 -3.04
CA SER A 121 -10.09 13.92 -3.07
C SER A 121 -10.98 14.10 -4.31
N LYS A 122 -12.13 14.75 -4.13
CA LYS A 122 -13.20 14.86 -5.13
C LYS A 122 -12.71 15.24 -6.53
N ASN A 123 -11.81 16.22 -6.62
CA ASN A 123 -11.42 16.81 -7.90
C ASN A 123 -10.39 15.98 -8.68
N ILE A 124 -9.79 14.95 -8.07
CA ILE A 124 -8.86 14.02 -8.75
C ILE A 124 -9.44 12.61 -8.89
N ARG A 125 -10.60 12.32 -8.27
CA ARG A 125 -11.15 10.96 -8.22
C ARG A 125 -11.38 10.36 -9.61
N VAL A 126 -11.81 11.16 -10.57
CA VAL A 126 -12.15 10.67 -11.91
C VAL A 126 -10.93 10.53 -12.83
N SER A 127 -9.82 11.21 -12.53
CA SER A 127 -8.58 11.18 -13.34
C SER A 127 -7.63 10.03 -12.97
N HIS A 128 -7.87 9.40 -11.81
CA HIS A 128 -7.06 8.30 -11.30
C HIS A 128 -7.83 6.97 -11.36
N PRO A 129 -7.15 5.85 -11.67
CA PRO A 129 -7.75 4.51 -11.57
C PRO A 129 -8.17 4.16 -10.13
N GLY A 130 -7.43 4.66 -9.14
CA GLY A 130 -7.66 4.45 -7.72
C GLY A 130 -6.67 5.26 -6.86
N ALA A 131 -6.68 5.04 -5.55
CA ALA A 131 -5.71 5.64 -4.63
C ALA A 131 -4.33 5.04 -4.89
N ALA A 132 -3.38 5.89 -5.30
CA ALA A 132 -2.01 5.47 -5.58
C ALA A 132 -1.26 5.08 -4.30
N HIS A 133 -0.08 4.48 -4.46
CA HIS A 133 0.77 4.06 -3.36
C HIS A 133 1.04 5.25 -2.43
N THR A 134 0.93 5.05 -1.11
CA THR A 134 1.13 6.07 -0.06
C THR A 134 0.06 7.17 0.09
N PHE A 135 -1.03 7.14 -0.69
CA PHE A 135 -2.08 8.18 -0.64
C PHE A 135 -2.86 8.22 0.68
N GLU A 136 -2.85 7.14 1.46
CA GLU A 136 -3.46 7.07 2.78
C GLU A 136 -2.63 7.78 3.86
N ILE A 137 -1.31 7.90 3.67
CA ILE A 137 -0.38 8.41 4.69
C ILE A 137 -0.82 9.78 5.22
N PRO A 138 -1.11 10.81 4.39
CA PRO A 138 -1.46 12.12 4.92
C PRO A 138 -2.77 12.12 5.72
N TYR A 139 -3.72 11.24 5.38
CA TYR A 139 -4.96 11.08 6.13
C TYR A 139 -4.73 10.40 7.47
N VAL A 140 -3.86 9.37 7.52
CA VAL A 140 -3.48 8.67 8.75
C VAL A 140 -2.80 9.60 9.75
N PHE A 141 -1.92 10.50 9.27
CA PHE A 141 -1.15 11.40 10.11
C PHE A 141 -1.80 12.78 10.35
N GLY A 142 -2.92 13.10 9.69
CA GLY A 142 -3.54 14.42 9.80
C GLY A 142 -2.70 15.54 9.16
N SER A 143 -1.86 15.21 8.19
CA SER A 143 -0.89 16.13 7.58
C SER A 143 -1.36 16.74 6.26
N LEU A 144 -2.67 16.85 6.05
CA LEU A 144 -3.27 17.35 4.80
C LEU A 144 -2.74 18.74 4.39
N ALA A 145 -2.44 19.60 5.36
CA ALA A 145 -1.91 20.94 5.13
C ALA A 145 -0.46 20.97 4.60
N LEU A 146 0.27 19.86 4.73
CA LEU A 146 1.66 19.72 4.27
C LEU A 146 1.75 19.16 2.84
N MET A 147 0.64 18.69 2.27
CA MET A 147 0.59 18.09 0.95
C MET A 147 0.31 19.13 -0.14
N PRO A 148 0.72 18.88 -1.40
CA PRO A 148 0.19 19.60 -2.55
C PRO A 148 -1.34 19.64 -2.52
N GLN A 149 -1.91 20.79 -2.86
CA GLN A 149 -3.36 20.97 -2.82
C GLN A 149 -3.98 20.48 -4.11
N THR A 150 -5.12 19.78 -4.01
CA THR A 150 -5.86 19.37 -5.20
C THR A 150 -6.29 20.55 -6.06
N PRO A 151 -6.42 20.38 -7.38
CA PRO A 151 -6.97 21.40 -8.27
C PRO A 151 -8.34 21.90 -7.78
N SER A 152 -8.65 23.18 -8.05
CA SER A 152 -9.94 23.78 -7.70
C SER A 152 -11.09 23.26 -8.57
N GLN A 153 -10.78 22.85 -9.80
CA GLN A 153 -11.71 22.23 -10.74
C GLN A 153 -11.45 20.73 -10.85
N PRO A 154 -12.48 19.90 -11.09
CA PRO A 154 -12.29 18.48 -11.35
C PRO A 154 -11.40 18.25 -12.58
N GLU A 155 -10.43 17.36 -12.44
CA GLU A 155 -9.65 16.85 -13.57
C GLU A 155 -10.52 15.97 -14.46
N SER A 156 -10.16 15.85 -15.74
CA SER A 156 -10.87 14.97 -16.66
C SER A 156 -10.50 13.50 -16.43
N GLY A 157 -11.50 12.63 -16.42
CA GLY A 157 -11.33 11.16 -16.41
C GLY A 157 -11.43 10.49 -17.78
N ALA A 158 -11.47 11.28 -18.86
CA ALA A 158 -11.72 10.76 -20.21
C ALA A 158 -10.58 9.88 -20.73
N ASP A 159 -9.33 10.22 -20.40
CA ASP A 159 -8.13 9.52 -20.85
C ASP A 159 -7.12 9.33 -19.69
N GLN A 160 -7.44 8.43 -18.76
CA GLN A 160 -6.55 8.12 -17.64
C GLN A 160 -5.21 7.55 -18.11
N CYS A 161 -5.20 6.74 -19.17
CA CYS A 161 -3.97 6.19 -19.73
C CYS A 161 -3.05 7.27 -20.32
N GLY A 162 -3.60 8.29 -20.97
CA GLY A 162 -2.84 9.46 -21.42
C GLY A 162 -2.24 10.24 -20.25
N LEU A 163 -3.01 10.47 -19.17
CA LEU A 163 -2.52 11.11 -17.95
C LEU A 163 -1.38 10.33 -17.30
N ILE A 164 -1.52 9.00 -17.18
CA ILE A 164 -0.47 8.10 -16.68
C ILE A 164 0.79 8.20 -17.56
N ALA A 165 0.63 8.17 -18.88
CA ALA A 165 1.76 8.24 -19.81
C ALA A 165 2.51 9.57 -19.68
N HIS A 166 1.78 10.69 -19.58
CA HIS A 166 2.36 12.01 -19.33
C HIS A 166 3.11 12.06 -17.99
N ALA A 167 2.47 11.63 -16.91
CA ALA A 167 3.09 11.60 -15.58
C ALA A 167 4.32 10.69 -15.53
N THR A 168 4.33 9.58 -16.28
CA THR A 168 5.48 8.69 -16.41
C THR A 168 6.63 9.37 -17.17
N ALA A 169 6.32 10.15 -18.21
CA ALA A 169 7.32 10.90 -18.96
C ALA A 169 7.95 12.03 -18.12
N ASP A 170 7.15 12.68 -17.28
CA ASP A 170 7.62 13.68 -16.31
C ASP A 170 8.55 13.07 -15.26
N LEU A 171 8.17 11.91 -14.70
CA LEU A 171 9.00 11.19 -13.74
C LEU A 171 10.39 10.87 -14.30
N LYS A 172 10.48 10.46 -15.58
CA LYS A 172 11.77 10.19 -16.25
C LYS A 172 12.66 11.43 -16.39
N LYS A 173 12.08 12.63 -16.31
CA LYS A 173 12.79 13.92 -16.30
C LYS A 173 13.09 14.40 -14.87
N GLY A 174 12.78 13.61 -13.85
CA GLY A 174 12.90 13.99 -12.44
C GLY A 174 11.78 14.93 -11.95
N ILE A 175 10.69 15.05 -12.70
CA ILE A 175 9.53 15.86 -12.31
C ILE A 175 8.57 14.97 -11.52
N TRP A 176 8.38 15.31 -10.24
CA TRP A 176 7.49 14.59 -9.34
C TRP A 176 6.09 15.22 -9.38
N SER A 177 5.18 14.62 -10.15
CA SER A 177 3.81 15.12 -10.28
C SER A 177 2.89 14.62 -9.14
N THR A 178 1.79 15.34 -8.92
CA THR A 178 0.71 14.96 -7.99
C THR A 178 -0.07 13.72 -8.44
N TYR A 179 0.28 13.14 -9.59
CA TYR A 179 -0.26 11.86 -10.05
C TYR A 179 0.38 10.67 -9.33
N TRP A 180 1.63 10.84 -8.88
CA TRP A 180 2.39 9.81 -8.14
C TRP A 180 2.42 10.06 -6.64
N TYR A 181 2.24 11.32 -6.23
CA TYR A 181 2.29 11.73 -4.82
C TYR A 181 0.95 12.26 -4.33
N PRO A 182 0.66 12.08 -3.04
CA PRO A 182 -0.61 12.49 -2.46
C PRO A 182 -0.87 14.00 -2.69
N SER A 183 -2.02 14.34 -3.28
CA SER A 183 -2.54 15.71 -3.29
C SER A 183 -3.92 15.76 -2.68
N MET A 184 -4.14 16.68 -1.73
CA MET A 184 -5.30 16.66 -0.84
C MET A 184 -5.85 18.08 -0.63
N GLY A 185 -7.14 18.23 -0.42
CA GLY A 185 -7.75 19.51 -0.08
C GLY A 185 -7.71 19.76 1.43
N LYS A 186 -6.79 20.61 1.93
CA LYS A 186 -6.69 20.89 3.37
C LYS A 186 -7.96 21.49 3.99
N ASN A 187 -8.74 22.19 3.17
CA ASN A 187 -10.01 22.80 3.54
C ASN A 187 -11.23 22.02 3.02
N SER A 188 -11.03 20.85 2.38
CA SER A 188 -12.14 20.02 1.94
C SER A 188 -12.79 19.35 3.15
N PRO A 189 -14.10 19.54 3.39
CA PRO A 189 -14.80 18.84 4.46
C PRO A 189 -14.70 17.31 4.32
N GLN A 190 -14.67 16.79 3.09
CA GLN A 190 -14.54 15.36 2.83
C GLN A 190 -13.15 14.83 3.20
N ASP A 191 -12.10 15.57 2.86
CA ASP A 191 -10.73 15.17 3.20
C ASP A 191 -10.47 15.25 4.70
N GLN A 192 -10.97 16.30 5.35
CA GLN A 192 -10.91 16.45 6.81
C GLN A 192 -11.65 15.30 7.50
N ALA A 193 -12.89 14.99 7.09
CA ALA A 193 -13.66 13.89 7.65
C ALA A 193 -12.98 12.52 7.46
N MET A 194 -12.34 12.29 6.30
CA MET A 194 -11.56 11.08 6.08
C MET A 194 -10.35 11.00 7.02
N SER A 195 -9.61 12.09 7.17
CA SER A 195 -8.46 12.13 8.08
C SER A 195 -8.88 11.91 9.54
N GLU A 196 -9.96 12.56 10.00
CA GLU A 196 -10.51 12.36 11.33
C GLU A 196 -10.92 10.90 11.57
N LYS A 197 -11.53 10.25 10.58
CA LYS A 197 -11.90 8.84 10.63
C LYS A 197 -10.68 7.94 10.81
N LEU A 198 -9.61 8.16 10.04
CA LEU A 198 -8.39 7.35 10.14
C LEU A 198 -7.60 7.63 11.41
N LEU A 199 -7.50 8.90 11.83
CA LEU A 199 -6.90 9.28 13.11
C LEU A 199 -7.63 8.62 14.29
N LYS A 200 -8.97 8.57 14.25
CA LYS A 200 -9.77 7.89 15.27
C LYS A 200 -9.53 6.38 15.26
N ALA A 201 -9.47 5.75 14.09
CA ALA A 201 -9.15 4.33 13.96
C ALA A 201 -7.75 4.01 14.53
N GLY A 202 -6.75 4.83 14.20
CA GLY A 202 -5.39 4.71 14.74
C GLY A 202 -5.34 4.83 16.27
N ARG A 203 -6.06 5.79 16.86
CA ARG A 203 -6.15 5.94 18.33
C ARG A 203 -6.81 4.75 19.02
N HIS A 204 -7.83 4.13 18.40
CA HIS A 204 -8.46 2.92 18.95
C HIS A 204 -7.52 1.72 18.90
N LEU A 205 -6.73 1.57 17.83
CA LEU A 205 -5.68 0.55 17.74
C LEU A 205 -4.55 0.81 18.76
N GLN A 206 -4.14 2.06 18.94
CA GLN A 206 -3.16 2.43 19.95
C GLN A 206 -3.66 2.12 21.36
N LYS A 207 -4.94 2.32 21.67
CA LYS A 207 -5.55 1.90 22.95
C LYS A 207 -5.64 0.38 23.11
N LEU A 208 -5.66 -0.39 22.02
CA LEU A 208 -5.61 -1.86 22.03
C LEU A 208 -4.18 -2.39 22.18
N VAL A 209 -3.17 -1.65 21.71
CA VAL A 209 -1.73 -1.98 21.81
C VAL A 209 -1.11 -1.45 23.12
N ILE A 210 -1.66 -0.38 23.69
CA ILE A 210 -1.29 0.19 24.99
C ILE A 210 -2.37 -0.17 26.02
N PRO A 211 -2.48 -1.44 26.43
CA PRO A 211 -2.55 -1.71 27.86
C PRO A 211 -1.92 -3.06 28.24
N VAL A 212 -0.60 -3.22 28.16
CA VAL A 212 0.10 -4.30 28.91
C VAL A 212 1.51 -3.92 29.39
N TRP A 213 2.15 -2.89 28.84
CA TRP A 213 3.54 -2.56 29.21
C TRP A 213 3.73 -1.07 29.49
N MET A 214 3.32 -0.62 30.67
CA MET A 214 4.09 0.36 31.45
C MET A 214 3.59 0.35 32.92
N ASP A 215 4.58 0.22 33.80
CA ASP A 215 4.59 0.52 35.23
C ASP A 215 4.22 -0.59 36.22
N LYS A 216 5.14 -1.57 36.30
CA LYS A 216 5.81 -1.79 37.60
C LYS A 216 6.71 -0.58 37.87
N LEU A 217 6.64 -0.07 39.10
CA LEU A 217 7.47 0.95 39.76
C LEU A 217 6.88 2.37 39.76
N ILE A 218 6.08 2.68 40.79
CA ILE A 218 6.44 3.58 41.91
C ILE A 218 5.39 3.36 43.00
N GLY A 219 5.83 3.07 44.24
CA GLY A 219 4.97 3.09 45.42
C GLY A 219 5.26 2.01 46.46
N GLN A 220 6.40 2.11 47.14
CA GLN A 220 6.50 1.62 48.52
C GLN A 220 5.57 2.48 49.41
N SER A 221 4.71 1.86 50.23
CA SER A 221 4.42 2.23 51.62
C SER A 221 3.37 1.28 52.21
N THR A 222 3.73 0.56 53.29
CA THR A 222 2.94 0.20 54.51
C THR A 222 1.40 0.07 54.38
N ILE A 223 0.71 -0.98 54.84
CA ILE A 223 0.85 -1.90 55.99
C ILE A 223 0.40 -3.30 55.53
#